data_AF-A0A0C3EY68-F1
#
_entry.id   AF-A0A0C3EY68-F1
#
_cell.length_a   1.000
_cell.length_b   1.000
_cell.length_c   1.000
_cell.angle_alpha   90.00
_cell.angle_beta   90.00
_cell.angle_gamma   90.00
#
_symmetry.space_group_name_H-M   'P 1'
#
loop_
_entity.id
_entity.type
_entity.pdbx_description
1 polymer ?
#
loop_
_entity_poly.entity_id
_entity_poly.type
_entity_poly.pdbx_seq_one_letter_code
_entity_poly.pdbx_strand_id
1 'polypeptide(L)'
;MYKPHFNHNSSIPIYPEKCSNKPKTGLNDCGKPLLETSSVSHITKPIKPFVYHHFHDYLSGLLSRPDLEELMDMSYDNLMESIDQPAPLFIRDIFKAEFLRAFEGPKPGTLFVNWQSGEHYAFSLNVDFFALKGMRICGTTASAGIIFLACLNLPLNMHYKPENMYLSIIPRPKEPHLTEVNHYIMPLIDNMVDSWNKEVLFSHTA
;
A
#
# COMPACT_ATOMS: atom_id res chain seq x y z
N MET A 1 7.11 9.88 5.72
CA MET A 1 8.35 9.25 5.21
C MET A 1 9.01 10.23 4.25
N TYR A 2 10.33 10.17 4.03
CA TYR A 2 11.03 11.14 3.17
C TYR A 2 11.69 10.43 1.98
N LYS A 3 11.29 10.81 0.77
CA LYS A 3 11.92 10.32 -0.48
C LYS A 3 13.33 10.91 -0.58
N PRO A 4 14.35 10.14 -0.99
CA PRO A 4 15.67 10.71 -1.27
C PRO A 4 15.60 11.69 -2.44
N HIS A 5 16.42 12.73 -2.36
CA HIS A 5 16.72 13.63 -3.47
C HIS A 5 18.12 13.33 -4.03
N PHE A 6 18.31 13.54 -5.32
CA PHE A 6 19.59 13.34 -5.97
C PHE A 6 20.02 14.63 -6.64
N ASN A 7 21.27 15.03 -6.46
CA ASN A 7 21.85 16.12 -7.22
C ASN A 7 22.09 15.67 -8.67
N HIS A 8 22.05 16.62 -9.60
CA HIS A 8 22.35 16.35 -11.00
C HIS A 8 23.74 15.69 -11.11
N ASN A 9 23.82 14.51 -11.73
CA ASN A 9 25.03 13.67 -11.86
C ASN A 9 25.58 13.00 -10.59
N SER A 10 24.82 12.90 -9.50
CA SER A 10 25.22 12.14 -8.31
C SER A 10 24.28 10.96 -8.03
N SER A 11 24.85 9.79 -7.75
CA SER A 11 24.12 8.62 -7.26
C SER A 11 23.95 8.59 -5.74
N ILE A 12 24.47 9.59 -5.02
CA ILE A 12 24.42 9.66 -3.57
C ILE A 12 23.07 10.29 -3.16
N PRO A 13 22.21 9.56 -2.43
CA PRO A 13 20.93 10.09 -1.99
C PRO A 13 21.10 11.11 -0.86
N ILE A 14 20.38 12.22 -0.97
CA ILE A 14 20.29 13.29 0.02
C ILE A 14 18.93 13.21 0.71
N TYR A 15 18.95 13.35 2.03
CA TYR A 15 17.76 13.29 2.87
C TYR A 15 17.67 14.55 3.74
N PRO A 16 16.46 14.97 4.12
CA PRO A 16 16.31 16.07 5.07
C PRO A 16 16.91 15.69 6.43
N GLU A 17 17.55 16.65 7.09
CA GLU A 17 18.21 16.42 8.39
C GLU A 17 17.21 16.24 9.54
N LYS A 18 16.04 16.90 9.45
CA LYS A 18 15.05 16.98 10.53
C LYS A 18 13.65 16.62 10.04
N CYS A 19 12.88 16.04 10.94
CA CYS A 19 11.49 15.67 10.72
C CYS A 19 10.58 16.92 10.68
N SER A 20 9.90 17.12 9.55
CA SER A 20 8.86 18.12 9.31
C SER A 20 7.43 17.59 9.49
N ASN A 21 7.25 16.39 10.05
CA ASN A 21 5.90 15.84 10.23
C ASN A 21 5.11 16.66 11.27
N LYS A 22 3.86 17.01 10.91
CA LYS A 22 2.90 17.72 11.78
C LYS A 22 1.72 16.81 12.09
N PRO A 23 1.69 16.15 13.26
CA PRO A 23 0.64 15.19 13.58
C PRO A 23 -0.73 15.82 13.80
N LYS A 24 -0.81 17.13 14.10
CA LYS A 24 -2.07 17.89 14.12
C LYS A 24 -1.86 19.31 13.58
N THR A 25 -2.90 19.84 12.93
CA THR A 25 -2.95 21.23 12.49
C THR A 25 -2.76 22.18 13.67
N GLY A 26 -1.80 23.10 13.57
CA GLY A 26 -1.48 24.08 14.63
C GLY A 26 -0.37 23.68 15.60
N LEU A 27 0.19 22.46 15.51
CA LEU A 27 1.40 22.08 16.25
C LEU A 27 2.69 22.44 15.48
N ASN A 28 3.76 22.65 16.23
CA ASN A 28 5.10 22.78 15.69
C ASN A 28 5.56 21.48 15.02
N ASP A 29 6.50 21.61 14.08
CA ASP A 29 7.16 20.48 13.44
C ASP A 29 7.87 19.58 14.46
N CYS A 30 7.89 18.28 14.19
CA CYS A 30 8.53 17.27 15.04
C CYS A 30 10.00 17.59 15.37
N GLY A 31 10.77 18.08 14.40
CA GLY A 31 12.15 18.57 14.58
C GLY A 31 13.20 17.50 14.92
N LYS A 32 12.81 16.24 15.13
CA LYS A 32 13.75 15.14 15.45
C LYS A 32 14.74 14.90 14.31
N PRO A 33 16.01 14.57 14.62
CA PRO A 33 16.99 14.21 13.62
C PRO A 33 16.54 12.97 12.84
N LEU A 34 16.73 12.98 11.54
CA LEU A 34 16.46 11.87 10.63
C LEU A 34 17.73 11.12 10.22
N LEU A 35 18.88 11.77 10.41
CA LEU A 35 20.17 11.28 9.97
C LEU A 35 21.11 11.06 11.16
N GLU A 36 22.00 10.09 11.02
CA GLU A 36 23.09 9.79 11.94
C GLU A 36 24.41 9.84 11.18
N THR A 37 25.40 10.50 11.74
CA THR A 37 26.76 10.59 11.18
C THR A 37 27.64 9.52 11.82
N SER A 38 28.23 8.66 10.98
CA SER A 38 29.22 7.68 11.42
C SER A 38 30.46 8.37 11.95
N SER A 39 30.88 8.04 13.17
CA SER A 39 32.11 8.56 13.78
C SER A 39 33.39 8.11 13.06
N VAL A 40 33.32 7.02 12.30
CA VAL A 40 34.48 6.42 11.61
C VAL A 40 34.62 6.91 10.18
N SER A 41 33.51 6.99 9.44
CA SER A 41 33.51 7.36 8.02
C SER A 41 33.10 8.81 7.76
N HIS A 42 32.60 9.52 8.77
CA HIS A 42 31.96 10.84 8.63
C HIS A 42 30.81 10.89 7.61
N ILE A 43 30.31 9.72 7.19
CA ILE A 43 29.18 9.59 6.28
C ILE A 43 27.89 9.70 7.09
N THR A 44 27.00 10.55 6.61
CA THR A 44 25.66 10.75 7.15
C THR A 44 24.68 9.78 6.47
N LYS A 45 23.92 9.02 7.27
CA LYS A 45 22.95 8.02 6.78
C LYS A 45 21.59 8.16 7.47
N PRO A 46 20.49 7.71 6.86
CA PRO A 46 19.18 7.66 7.53
C PRO A 46 19.18 6.77 8.77
N ILE A 47 18.54 7.23 9.85
CA ILE A 47 18.39 6.46 11.10
C ILE A 47 17.45 5.27 10.90
N LYS A 48 16.35 5.46 10.14
CA LYS A 48 15.33 4.45 9.90
C LYS A 48 15.04 4.34 8.39
N PRO A 49 15.84 3.57 7.63
CA PRO A 49 15.55 3.32 6.23
C PRO A 49 14.33 2.40 6.11
N PHE A 50 13.57 2.56 5.02
CA PHE A 50 12.46 1.71 4.67
C PHE A 50 12.44 1.56 3.15
N VAL A 51 12.24 0.32 2.69
CA VAL A 51 12.15 0.03 1.26
C VAL A 51 10.68 0.07 0.88
N TYR A 52 10.31 1.13 0.15
CA TYR A 52 8.97 1.29 -0.38
C TYR A 52 8.95 0.83 -1.84
N HIS A 53 8.09 -0.12 -2.15
CA HIS A 53 7.74 -0.49 -3.51
C HIS A 53 6.59 0.41 -3.95
N HIS A 54 6.72 1.06 -5.11
CA HIS A 54 5.67 1.97 -5.57
C HIS A 54 4.40 1.17 -5.89
N PHE A 55 3.25 1.65 -5.42
CA PHE A 55 1.97 0.96 -5.60
C PHE A 55 1.62 0.78 -7.08
N HIS A 56 1.78 1.83 -7.88
CA HIS A 56 1.48 1.77 -9.31
C HIS A 56 2.45 0.86 -10.09
N ASP A 57 3.69 0.69 -9.63
CA ASP A 57 4.62 -0.27 -10.26
C ASP A 57 4.10 -1.70 -10.04
N TYR A 58 3.66 -2.02 -8.82
CA TYR A 58 3.02 -3.30 -8.51
C TYR A 58 1.75 -3.53 -9.33
N LEU A 59 0.85 -2.53 -9.37
CA LEU A 59 -0.40 -2.64 -10.12
C LEU A 59 -0.13 -2.82 -11.61
N SER A 60 0.79 -2.04 -12.19
CA SER A 60 1.17 -2.19 -13.59
C SER A 60 1.74 -3.58 -13.91
N GLY A 61 2.53 -4.16 -13.00
CA GLY A 61 3.04 -5.53 -13.14
C GLY A 61 1.94 -6.59 -13.05
N LEU A 62 0.89 -6.35 -12.26
CA LEU A 62 -0.28 -7.23 -12.18
C LEU A 62 -1.12 -7.16 -13.46
N LEU A 63 -1.33 -5.95 -14.00
CA LEU A 63 -2.08 -5.71 -15.23
C LEU A 63 -1.33 -6.16 -16.48
N SER A 64 0.01 -6.15 -16.47
CA SER A 64 0.80 -6.65 -17.60
C SER A 64 0.76 -8.18 -17.77
N ARG A 65 -0.08 -8.88 -16.99
CA ARG A 65 -0.25 -10.32 -17.02
C ARG A 65 -1.63 -10.67 -17.57
N PRO A 66 -1.73 -11.15 -18.83
CA PRO A 66 -3.03 -11.39 -19.46
C PRO A 66 -3.88 -12.41 -18.69
N ASP A 67 -3.24 -13.43 -18.11
CA ASP A 67 -3.92 -14.45 -17.30
C ASP A 67 -4.63 -13.88 -16.07
N LEU A 68 -4.14 -12.74 -15.55
CA LEU A 68 -4.73 -12.08 -14.40
C LEU A 68 -5.67 -10.96 -14.79
N GLU A 69 -5.31 -10.15 -15.78
CA GLU A 69 -6.13 -9.03 -16.24
C GLU A 69 -7.50 -9.55 -16.68
N GLU A 70 -7.55 -10.60 -17.51
CA GLU A 70 -8.80 -11.24 -17.92
C GLU A 70 -9.66 -11.68 -16.72
N LEU A 71 -9.05 -12.22 -15.66
CA LEU A 71 -9.78 -12.65 -14.46
C LEU A 71 -10.29 -11.46 -13.63
N MET A 72 -9.55 -10.36 -13.59
CA MET A 72 -9.95 -9.14 -12.90
C MET A 72 -11.09 -8.45 -13.65
N ASP A 73 -11.03 -8.41 -14.99
CA ASP A 73 -12.06 -7.87 -15.87
C ASP A 73 -13.35 -8.68 -15.75
N MET A 74 -13.24 -10.01 -15.79
CA MET A 74 -14.39 -10.89 -15.57
C MET A 74 -15.06 -10.64 -14.22
N SER A 75 -14.29 -10.36 -13.16
CA SER A 75 -14.85 -10.08 -11.84
C SER A 75 -15.63 -8.75 -11.81
N TYR A 76 -15.13 -7.76 -12.55
CA TYR A 76 -15.81 -6.48 -12.74
C TYR A 76 -17.08 -6.61 -13.59
N ASP A 77 -17.03 -7.31 -14.73
CA ASP A 77 -18.17 -7.56 -15.61
C ASP A 77 -19.30 -8.29 -14.87
N ASN A 78 -18.95 -9.34 -14.10
CA ASN A 78 -19.91 -10.07 -13.26
C ASN A 78 -20.57 -9.17 -12.20
N LEU A 79 -19.86 -8.18 -11.68
CA LEU A 79 -20.45 -7.19 -10.78
C LEU A 79 -21.42 -6.29 -11.54
N MET A 80 -21.03 -5.74 -12.68
CA MET A 80 -21.89 -4.89 -13.51
C MET A 80 -23.20 -5.58 -13.89
N GLU A 81 -23.15 -6.85 -14.30
CA GLU A 81 -24.34 -7.63 -14.63
C GLU A 81 -25.29 -7.84 -13.44
N SER A 82 -24.75 -7.86 -12.22
CA SER A 82 -25.51 -8.21 -11.02
C SER A 82 -25.86 -7.02 -10.14
N ILE A 83 -25.44 -5.80 -10.48
CA ILE A 83 -25.50 -4.60 -9.61
C ILE A 83 -26.92 -4.20 -9.21
N ASP A 84 -27.91 -4.41 -10.10
CA ASP A 84 -29.32 -4.10 -9.86
C ASP A 84 -30.09 -5.27 -9.21
N GLN A 85 -29.48 -6.45 -9.10
CA GLN A 85 -30.09 -7.62 -8.47
C GLN A 85 -29.97 -7.57 -6.94
N PRO A 86 -30.82 -8.25 -6.15
CA PRO A 86 -30.56 -8.37 -4.71
C PRO A 86 -29.22 -9.09 -4.45
N ALA A 87 -28.52 -8.70 -3.39
CA ALA A 87 -27.29 -9.37 -2.98
C ALA A 87 -27.56 -10.87 -2.70
N PRO A 88 -26.69 -11.78 -3.16
CA PRO A 88 -26.90 -13.21 -2.98
C PRO A 88 -26.80 -13.59 -1.50
N LEU A 89 -27.58 -14.59 -1.07
CA LEU A 89 -27.53 -15.14 0.29
C LEU A 89 -26.15 -15.71 0.66
N PHE A 90 -25.41 -16.21 -0.33
CA PHE A 90 -24.06 -16.75 -0.16
C PHE A 90 -23.09 -16.03 -1.08
N ILE A 91 -22.11 -15.36 -0.47
CA ILE A 91 -21.08 -14.60 -1.16
C ILE A 91 -19.83 -15.48 -1.29
N ARG A 92 -19.43 -15.77 -2.51
CA ARG A 92 -18.17 -16.50 -2.82
C ARG A 92 -17.07 -15.59 -3.37
N ASP A 93 -17.46 -14.39 -3.75
CA ASP A 93 -16.62 -13.37 -4.34
C ASP A 93 -16.99 -12.04 -3.69
N ILE A 94 -15.99 -11.32 -3.21
CA ILE A 94 -16.18 -10.06 -2.49
C ILE A 94 -16.85 -9.01 -3.37
N PHE A 95 -16.67 -9.05 -4.69
CA PHE A 95 -17.35 -8.14 -5.62
C PHE A 95 -18.87 -8.34 -5.63
N LYS A 96 -19.37 -9.52 -5.21
CA LYS A 96 -20.82 -9.76 -5.03
C LYS A 96 -21.36 -9.26 -3.69
N ALA A 97 -20.50 -8.83 -2.78
CA ALA A 97 -20.92 -8.35 -1.47
C ALA A 97 -21.65 -7.02 -1.57
N GLU A 98 -22.69 -6.85 -0.76
CA GLU A 98 -23.48 -5.63 -0.71
C GLU A 98 -22.62 -4.38 -0.47
N PHE A 99 -21.60 -4.50 0.39
CA PHE A 99 -20.69 -3.39 0.69
C PHE A 99 -20.03 -2.80 -0.55
N LEU A 100 -19.48 -3.62 -1.46
CA LEU A 100 -18.82 -3.10 -2.68
C LEU A 100 -19.83 -2.58 -3.71
N ARG A 101 -21.00 -3.23 -3.79
CA ARG A 101 -22.09 -2.84 -4.70
C ARG A 101 -22.69 -1.48 -4.36
N ALA A 102 -22.76 -1.15 -3.08
CA ALA A 102 -23.26 0.13 -2.57
C ALA A 102 -22.13 1.12 -2.23
N PHE A 103 -20.87 0.79 -2.50
CA PHE A 103 -19.74 1.64 -2.11
C PHE A 103 -19.74 2.92 -2.94
N GLU A 104 -19.80 4.08 -2.27
CA GLU A 104 -19.78 5.37 -2.95
C GLU A 104 -18.38 5.68 -3.48
N GLY A 105 -18.33 6.22 -4.70
CA GLY A 105 -17.14 6.70 -5.35
C GLY A 105 -16.68 8.08 -4.85
N PRO A 106 -15.62 8.65 -5.45
CA PRO A 106 -15.10 9.97 -5.09
C PRO A 106 -16.10 11.10 -5.38
N LYS A 107 -17.03 10.91 -6.32
CA LYS A 107 -18.11 11.88 -6.56
C LYS A 107 -19.38 11.49 -5.80
N PRO A 108 -19.98 12.42 -5.03
CA PRO A 108 -21.24 12.18 -4.35
C PRO A 108 -22.33 11.67 -5.30
N GLY A 109 -23.03 10.62 -4.89
CA GLY A 109 -24.12 10.01 -5.67
C GLY A 109 -23.67 9.10 -6.82
N THR A 110 -22.37 8.83 -6.97
CA THR A 110 -21.86 7.82 -7.90
C THR A 110 -21.29 6.63 -7.14
N LEU A 111 -21.50 5.42 -7.65
CA LEU A 111 -20.89 4.22 -7.07
C LEU A 111 -19.44 4.12 -7.51
N PHE A 112 -18.59 3.55 -6.65
CA PHE A 112 -17.18 3.27 -6.94
C PHE A 112 -16.99 2.54 -8.27
N VAL A 113 -17.89 1.61 -8.57
CA VAL A 113 -17.84 0.76 -9.76
C VAL A 113 -18.49 1.37 -11.00
N ASN A 114 -19.05 2.57 -10.91
CA ASN A 114 -19.66 3.29 -12.04
C ASN A 114 -19.02 4.68 -12.19
N TRP A 115 -17.80 4.83 -11.69
CA TRP A 115 -17.13 6.11 -11.56
C TRP A 115 -16.13 6.32 -12.72
N GLN A 116 -16.52 7.08 -13.74
CA GLN A 116 -15.73 7.31 -14.97
C GLN A 116 -15.51 6.04 -15.81
N SER A 117 -15.10 6.21 -17.07
CA SER A 117 -14.71 5.09 -17.92
C SER A 117 -13.34 4.58 -17.48
N GLY A 118 -13.29 3.43 -16.81
CA GLY A 118 -12.06 2.80 -16.36
C GLY A 118 -12.33 1.59 -15.49
N GLU A 119 -11.29 0.82 -15.22
CA GLU A 119 -11.36 -0.33 -14.33
C GLU A 119 -11.19 0.08 -12.87
N HIS A 120 -11.93 -0.62 -12.01
CA HIS A 120 -12.01 -0.32 -10.60
C HIS A 120 -11.43 -1.46 -9.78
N TYR A 121 -10.29 -1.17 -9.14
CA TYR A 121 -9.54 -2.16 -8.35
C TYR A 121 -9.75 -1.96 -6.85
N ALA A 122 -10.18 -3.03 -6.18
CA ALA A 122 -10.30 -3.06 -4.72
C ALA A 122 -9.13 -3.85 -4.11
N PHE A 123 -8.62 -3.40 -2.96
CA PHE A 123 -7.50 -4.06 -2.28
C PHE A 123 -7.80 -4.28 -0.79
N SER A 124 -7.39 -5.44 -0.29
CA SER A 124 -7.32 -5.71 1.15
C SER A 124 -5.95 -5.28 1.67
N LEU A 125 -5.91 -4.22 2.49
CA LEU A 125 -4.69 -3.75 3.15
C LEU A 125 -4.54 -4.37 4.53
N ASN A 126 -3.41 -5.02 4.75
CA ASN A 126 -3.12 -5.70 6.00
C ASN A 126 -1.73 -5.32 6.50
N VAL A 127 -1.60 -5.22 7.82
CA VAL A 127 -0.34 -4.99 8.52
C VAL A 127 -0.24 -5.97 9.66
N ASP A 128 0.86 -6.72 9.71
CA ASP A 128 1.09 -7.72 10.75
C ASP A 128 2.53 -7.65 11.27
N PHE A 129 2.72 -8.03 12.53
CA PHE A 129 4.01 -8.06 13.21
C PHE A 129 4.26 -9.43 13.80
N PHE A 130 5.43 -10.00 13.50
CA PHE A 130 5.83 -11.32 13.96
C PHE A 130 7.23 -11.31 14.57
N ALA A 131 7.44 -12.22 15.52
CA ALA A 131 8.75 -12.42 16.15
C ALA A 131 9.70 -13.15 15.19
N LEU A 132 10.84 -12.53 14.88
CA LEU A 132 11.89 -13.11 14.02
C LEU A 132 12.65 -14.26 14.70
N LYS A 133 12.72 -14.22 16.02
CA LYS A 133 13.30 -15.28 16.86
C LYS A 133 12.16 -15.70 17.77
N GLY A 134 11.59 -16.89 17.56
CA GLY A 134 10.39 -17.38 18.25
C GLY A 134 10.41 -17.16 19.78
N MET A 135 9.24 -17.22 20.41
CA MET A 135 9.03 -16.85 21.81
C MET A 135 9.95 -17.62 22.77
N ARG A 136 11.08 -17.02 23.17
CA ARG A 136 11.95 -17.53 24.23
C ARG A 136 11.84 -16.61 25.44
N ILE A 137 11.61 -17.21 26.61
CA ILE A 137 11.35 -16.55 27.89
C ILE A 137 12.47 -15.56 28.30
N CYS A 138 13.67 -15.69 27.74
CA CYS A 138 14.82 -14.78 27.95
C CYS A 138 15.59 -14.43 26.67
N GLY A 139 14.99 -14.57 25.47
CA GLY A 139 15.67 -14.31 24.19
C GLY A 139 15.54 -12.85 23.73
N THR A 140 16.47 -12.37 22.89
CA THR A 140 16.32 -11.07 22.19
C THR A 140 15.03 -11.06 21.40
N THR A 141 14.09 -10.19 21.78
CA THR A 141 12.82 -9.95 21.07
C THR A 141 13.10 -9.08 19.85
N ALA A 142 13.39 -9.73 18.71
CA ALA A 142 13.42 -9.06 17.42
C ALA A 142 12.09 -9.32 16.70
N SER A 143 11.37 -8.28 16.30
CA SER A 143 10.08 -8.39 15.60
C SER A 143 10.11 -7.67 14.26
N ALA A 144 9.70 -8.31 13.17
CA ALA A 144 9.52 -7.65 11.88
C ALA A 144 8.05 -7.37 11.63
N GLY A 145 7.76 -6.29 10.90
CA GLY A 145 6.43 -6.02 10.38
C GLY A 145 6.36 -6.27 8.89
N ILE A 146 5.18 -6.64 8.41
CA ILE A 146 4.86 -6.70 6.98
C ILE A 146 3.64 -5.81 6.73
N ILE A 147 3.70 -5.07 5.62
CA ILE A 147 2.54 -4.43 4.99
C ILE A 147 2.29 -5.21 3.70
N PHE A 148 1.06 -5.66 3.47
CA PHE A 148 0.70 -6.35 2.24
C PHE A 148 -0.65 -5.92 1.70
N LEU A 149 -0.77 -5.98 0.37
CA LEU A 149 -2.05 -5.82 -0.34
C LEU A 149 -2.38 -7.11 -1.09
N ALA A 150 -3.66 -7.49 -1.05
CA ALA A 150 -4.24 -8.48 -1.95
C ALA A 150 -5.24 -7.78 -2.89
N CYS A 151 -5.08 -7.97 -4.20
CA CYS A 151 -6.03 -7.48 -5.21
C CYS A 151 -7.32 -8.30 -5.12
N LEU A 152 -8.41 -7.65 -4.73
CA LEU A 152 -9.69 -8.31 -4.49
C LEU A 152 -10.43 -8.65 -5.79
N ASN A 153 -10.04 -8.06 -6.92
CA ASN A 153 -10.56 -8.39 -8.24
C ASN A 153 -10.09 -9.77 -8.71
N LEU A 154 -9.05 -10.32 -8.08
CA LEU A 154 -8.63 -11.69 -8.35
C LEU A 154 -9.49 -12.69 -7.58
N PRO A 155 -9.72 -13.90 -8.15
CA PRO A 155 -10.39 -14.98 -7.44
C PRO A 155 -9.75 -15.29 -6.08
N LEU A 156 -10.56 -15.72 -5.11
CA LEU A 156 -10.16 -16.00 -3.72
C LEU A 156 -8.95 -16.96 -3.61
N ASN A 157 -8.85 -17.94 -4.50
CA ASN A 157 -7.74 -18.90 -4.55
C ASN A 157 -6.44 -18.32 -5.15
N MET A 158 -6.47 -17.09 -5.64
CA MET A 158 -5.35 -16.42 -6.33
C MET A 158 -4.88 -15.16 -5.63
N HIS A 159 -5.75 -14.38 -4.98
CA HIS A 159 -5.35 -13.07 -4.48
C HIS A 159 -4.35 -13.07 -3.30
N TYR A 160 -4.24 -14.19 -2.56
CA TYR A 160 -3.28 -14.38 -1.46
C TYR A 160 -2.08 -15.25 -1.87
N LYS A 161 -1.94 -15.54 -3.17
CA LYS A 161 -0.73 -16.18 -3.67
C LYS A 161 0.43 -15.18 -3.61
N PRO A 162 1.61 -15.55 -3.07
CA PRO A 162 2.73 -14.62 -2.90
C PRO A 162 3.13 -13.87 -4.17
N GLU A 163 3.01 -14.50 -5.34
CA GLU A 163 3.31 -13.90 -6.65
C GLU A 163 2.33 -12.80 -7.09
N ASN A 164 1.15 -12.70 -6.46
CA ASN A 164 0.11 -11.72 -6.78
C ASN A 164 -0.01 -10.63 -5.70
N MET A 165 0.68 -10.76 -4.57
CA MET A 165 0.57 -9.85 -3.44
C MET A 165 1.59 -8.73 -3.52
N TYR A 166 1.15 -7.51 -3.18
CA TYR A 166 2.09 -6.44 -2.83
C TYR A 166 2.69 -6.74 -1.45
N LEU A 167 4.00 -6.54 -1.29
CA LEU A 167 4.69 -6.78 -0.02
C LEU A 167 5.69 -5.66 0.26
N SER A 168 5.68 -5.16 1.50
CA SER A 168 6.74 -4.32 2.03
C SER A 168 7.05 -4.72 3.47
N ILE A 169 8.33 -4.68 3.84
CA ILE A 169 8.83 -5.11 5.15
C ILE A 169 9.15 -3.87 5.97
N ILE A 170 8.66 -3.82 7.21
CA ILE A 170 9.01 -2.80 8.20
C ILE A 170 10.26 -3.29 8.95
N PRO A 171 11.45 -2.71 8.70
CA PRO A 171 12.68 -3.15 9.33
C PRO A 171 12.77 -2.52 10.72
N ARG A 172 12.52 -3.29 11.78
CA ARG A 172 12.78 -2.83 13.14
C ARG A 172 13.10 -4.01 14.05
N PRO A 173 13.89 -3.83 15.13
CA PRO A 173 14.04 -4.86 16.16
C PRO A 173 12.85 -4.91 17.12
N LYS A 174 12.02 -3.86 17.18
CA LYS A 174 10.83 -3.79 18.04
C LYS A 174 9.65 -3.27 17.25
N GLU A 175 8.46 -3.76 17.57
CA GLU A 175 7.22 -3.28 16.98
C GLU A 175 7.10 -1.74 17.12
N PRO A 176 6.74 -1.03 16.04
CA PRO A 176 6.44 0.39 16.11
C PRO A 176 5.24 0.64 17.03
N HIS A 177 5.22 1.78 17.71
CA HIS A 177 4.02 2.20 18.44
C HIS A 177 2.87 2.45 17.44
N LEU A 178 1.61 2.33 17.87
CA LEU A 178 0.43 2.39 17.00
C LEU A 178 0.46 3.56 15.99
N THR A 179 0.80 4.76 16.45
CA THR A 179 0.88 5.96 15.59
C THR A 179 2.09 5.99 14.66
N GLU A 180 3.16 5.25 14.99
CA GLU A 180 4.37 5.17 14.15
C GLU A 180 4.13 4.29 12.91
N VAL A 181 3.21 3.31 12.98
CA VAL A 181 2.81 2.48 11.84
C VAL A 181 2.32 3.34 10.67
N ASN A 182 1.57 4.40 10.97
CA ASN A 182 1.06 5.34 9.95
C ASN A 182 2.17 5.94 9.09
N HIS A 183 3.38 6.12 9.62
CA HIS A 183 4.50 6.65 8.84
C HIS A 183 4.97 5.70 7.73
N TYR A 184 4.72 4.40 7.88
CA TYR A 184 5.04 3.37 6.89
C TYR A 184 3.90 3.15 5.89
N ILE A 185 2.65 3.25 6.34
CA ILE A 185 1.48 3.05 5.48
C ILE A 185 1.17 4.32 4.66
N MET A 186 1.39 5.53 5.19
CA MET A 186 1.04 6.80 4.52
C MET A 186 1.45 6.87 3.04
N PRO A 187 2.70 6.55 2.64
CA PRO A 187 3.07 6.60 1.22
C PRO A 187 2.19 5.71 0.32
N LEU A 188 1.75 4.56 0.84
CA LEU A 188 0.82 3.68 0.15
C LEU A 188 -0.57 4.30 0.06
N ILE A 189 -1.08 4.85 1.16
CA ILE A 189 -2.37 5.55 1.19
C ILE A 189 -2.37 6.76 0.27
N ASP A 190 -1.31 7.57 0.27
CA ASP A 190 -1.19 8.76 -0.58
C ASP A 190 -1.31 8.36 -2.07
N ASN A 191 -0.61 7.28 -2.48
CA ASN A 191 -0.73 6.73 -3.83
C ASN A 191 -2.15 6.23 -4.17
N MET A 192 -2.82 5.58 -3.21
CA MET A 192 -4.20 5.11 -3.40
C MET A 192 -5.20 6.27 -3.44
N VAL A 193 -4.98 7.32 -2.64
CA VAL A 193 -5.81 8.55 -2.64
C VAL A 193 -5.63 9.31 -3.95
N ASP A 194 -4.41 9.36 -4.49
CA ASP A 194 -4.18 9.92 -5.82
C ASP A 194 -4.95 9.14 -6.89
N SER A 195 -4.91 7.80 -6.87
CA SER A 195 -5.71 6.93 -7.77
C SER A 195 -7.22 7.02 -7.54
N TRP A 196 -7.65 7.30 -6.31
CA TRP A 196 -9.06 7.46 -5.99
C TRP A 196 -9.63 8.74 -6.59
N ASN A 197 -8.85 9.83 -6.54
CA ASN A 197 -9.30 11.14 -7.01
C ASN A 197 -9.03 11.39 -8.50
N LYS A 198 -8.09 10.64 -9.10
CA LYS A 198 -7.62 10.84 -10.47
C LYS A 198 -7.49 9.50 -11.17
N GLU A 199 -7.84 9.48 -12.44
CA GLU A 199 -7.54 8.35 -13.32
C GLU A 199 -6.03 8.15 -13.44
N VAL A 200 -5.59 6.89 -13.35
CA VAL A 200 -4.20 6.50 -13.56
C VAL A 200 -4.11 5.78 -14.90
N LEU A 201 -3.33 6.35 -15.81
CA LEU A 201 -3.08 5.76 -17.12
C LEU A 201 -1.76 4.98 -17.08
N PHE A 202 -1.84 3.71 -17.42
CA PHE A 202 -0.66 2.87 -17.64
C PHE A 202 -0.30 2.90 -19.13
N SER A 203 1.00 2.99 -19.44
CA SER A 203 1.47 2.99 -20.84
C SER A 203 1.28 1.64 -21.53
N HIS A 204 1.16 0.57 -20.75
CA HIS A 204 0.96 -0.80 -21.22
C HIS A 204 0.19 -1.59 -20.16
N THR A 205 -0.85 -2.28 -20.59
CA THR A 205 -1.49 -3.43 -19.90
C THR A 205 -1.49 -4.59 -20.91
N ALA A 206 -1.97 -5.79 -20.56
CA ALA A 206 -1.72 -6.99 -21.37
C ALA A 206 -2.36 -6.98 -22.77
#